data_AF-A0A8B7TV68-F1
#
_entry.id   AF-A0A8B7TV68-F1
#
_cell.length_a   1.000
_cell.length_b   1.000
_cell.length_c   1.000
_cell.angle_alpha   90.00
_cell.angle_beta   90.00
_cell.angle_gamma   90.00
#
_symmetry.space_group_name_H-M   'P 1'
#
loop_
_entity.id
_entity.type
_entity.pdbx_description
1 polymer ?
#
loop_
_entity_poly.entity_id
_entity_poly.type
_entity_poly.pdbx_seq_one_letter_code
_entity_poly.pdbx_strand_id
1 'polypeptide(L)'
;LREKYGDVFTVYLGRRPVVMLCGTDAIREALVDQAEAFSGRGTIATIESIFQGYGVIFANGERWKILRRFSLATMRDFGMGKRSVEERIQEEAQCLVEELRKSKGALLDPTFLFQCITSNIICSIVFGERFDYKDRQFLRLLDMFYQTFTLISSFYGQIFELFSDFLKYFPGTHRQIYKNLQEINTFIGHSVEKHRATLDPSSPRDFIDSYLLRMEKEKSNVHTEFHHQNLILTLLSLFFAGTETSSTTLRYGFLLMLKYPHVA
;
A
#
# COMPACT_ATOMS: atom_id res chain seq x y z
N LEU A 1 18.77 -1.71 23.60
CA LEU A 1 17.97 -0.62 24.22
C LEU A 1 16.92 -1.18 25.15
N ARG A 2 16.02 -2.03 24.66
CA ARG A 2 15.01 -2.74 25.48
C ARG A 2 15.60 -3.39 26.74
N GLU A 3 16.68 -4.17 26.61
CA GLU A 3 17.34 -4.85 27.75
C GLU A 3 17.78 -3.88 28.87
N LYS A 4 18.09 -2.62 28.53
CA LYS A 4 18.58 -1.63 29.48
C LYS A 4 17.46 -0.73 30.04
N TYR A 5 16.48 -0.39 29.21
CA TYR A 5 15.45 0.62 29.55
C TYR A 5 14.04 0.04 29.72
N GLY A 6 13.87 -1.27 29.55
CA GLY A 6 12.58 -1.96 29.65
C GLY A 6 11.76 -1.93 28.37
N ASP A 7 10.48 -2.22 28.50
CA ASP A 7 9.54 -2.40 27.39
C ASP A 7 8.98 -1.10 26.81
N VAL A 8 9.09 0.02 27.55
CA VAL A 8 8.66 1.35 27.11
C VAL A 8 9.78 2.36 27.35
N PHE A 9 10.31 2.94 26.27
CA PHE A 9 11.40 3.91 26.36
C PHE A 9 11.39 4.90 25.19
N THR A 10 12.01 6.06 25.37
CA THR A 10 12.08 7.10 24.34
C THR A 10 13.44 7.09 23.63
N VAL A 11 13.41 7.19 22.31
CA VAL A 11 14.59 7.39 21.45
C VAL A 11 14.41 8.68 20.68
N TYR A 12 15.48 9.47 20.55
CA TYR A 12 15.50 10.65 19.70
C TYR A 12 15.99 10.28 18.31
N LEU A 13 15.07 10.26 17.32
CA LEU A 13 15.42 10.13 15.91
C LEU A 13 15.73 11.53 15.36
N GLY A 14 17.02 11.89 15.36
CA GLY A 14 17.43 13.27 15.12
C GLY A 14 16.87 14.20 16.19
N ARG A 15 15.97 15.12 15.81
CA ARG A 15 15.29 16.03 16.73
C ARG A 15 13.93 15.53 17.22
N ARG A 16 13.44 14.41 16.67
CA ARG A 16 12.09 13.90 16.93
C ARG A 16 12.12 12.86 18.05
N PRO A 17 11.48 13.10 19.22
CA PRO A 17 11.32 12.07 20.23
C PRO A 17 10.31 11.02 19.74
N VAL A 18 10.66 9.74 19.88
CA VAL A 18 9.84 8.59 19.51
C VAL A 18 9.78 7.63 20.69
N VAL A 19 8.56 7.34 21.16
CA VAL A 19 8.32 6.32 22.18
C VAL A 19 8.31 4.95 21.51
N MET A 20 9.16 4.05 22.00
CA MET A 20 9.24 2.65 21.58
C MET A 20 8.41 1.80 22.52
N LEU A 21 7.50 1.00 21.97
CA LEU A 21 6.73 -0.01 22.68
C LEU A 21 7.22 -1.40 22.27
N CYS A 22 7.66 -2.20 23.22
CA CYS A 22 8.23 -3.53 22.99
C CYS A 22 7.46 -4.59 23.78
N GLY A 23 7.22 -5.75 23.16
CA GLY A 23 6.47 -6.84 23.78
C GLY A 23 4.96 -6.70 23.65
N THR A 24 4.27 -7.83 23.70
CA THR A 24 2.83 -7.90 23.41
C THR A 24 1.99 -7.09 24.39
N ASP A 25 2.33 -7.11 25.68
CA ASP A 25 1.54 -6.46 26.73
C ASP A 25 1.54 -4.94 26.56
N ALA A 26 2.73 -4.33 26.44
CA ALA A 26 2.87 -2.88 26.24
C ALA A 26 2.24 -2.41 24.91
N ILE A 27 2.37 -3.20 23.84
CA ILE A 27 1.76 -2.89 22.55
C ILE A 27 0.22 -2.96 22.65
N ARG A 28 -0.32 -3.99 23.31
CA ARG A 28 -1.77 -4.17 23.49
C ARG A 28 -2.36 -3.07 24.36
N GLU A 29 -1.72 -2.75 25.49
CA GLU A 29 -2.17 -1.70 26.41
C GLU A 29 -2.30 -0.36 25.67
N ALA A 30 -1.30 0.01 24.89
CA ALA A 30 -1.32 1.25 24.13
C ALA A 30 -2.34 1.22 22.96
N LEU A 31 -2.27 0.21 22.09
CA LEU A 31 -3.03 0.21 20.83
C LEU A 31 -4.48 -0.27 20.96
N VAL A 32 -4.83 -0.97 22.04
CA VAL A 32 -6.18 -1.51 22.29
C VAL A 32 -6.82 -0.81 23.48
N ASP A 33 -6.21 -0.88 24.66
CA ASP A 33 -6.84 -0.38 25.88
C ASP A 33 -6.87 1.16 25.90
N GLN A 34 -5.88 1.81 25.27
CA GLN A 34 -5.81 3.27 25.08
C GLN A 34 -5.93 3.70 23.60
N ALA A 35 -6.71 2.94 22.82
CA ALA A 35 -6.79 3.10 21.36
C ALA A 35 -7.09 4.53 20.88
N GLU A 36 -7.90 5.31 21.61
CA GLU A 36 -8.18 6.70 21.24
C GLU A 36 -6.92 7.56 21.21
N ALA A 37 -6.08 7.48 22.25
CA ALA A 37 -4.85 8.24 22.37
C ALA A 37 -3.76 7.79 21.37
N PHE A 38 -3.70 6.48 21.05
CA PHE A 38 -2.69 5.91 20.16
C PHE A 38 -3.17 5.68 18.71
N SER A 39 -4.35 6.20 18.35
CA SER A 39 -4.93 6.03 17.00
C SER A 39 -4.26 6.89 15.91
N GLY A 40 -3.46 7.89 16.30
CA GLY A 40 -2.79 8.81 15.40
C GLY A 40 -1.78 8.13 14.47
N ARG A 41 -1.60 8.69 13.27
CA ARG A 41 -0.57 8.27 12.30
C ARG A 41 0.69 9.10 12.48
N GLY A 42 1.81 8.41 12.66
CA GLY A 42 3.14 9.01 12.64
C GLY A 42 3.61 9.33 11.22
N THR A 43 4.64 10.17 11.14
CA THR A 43 5.27 10.57 9.87
C THR A 43 6.34 9.56 9.45
N ILE A 44 6.40 9.30 8.15
CA ILE A 44 7.53 8.64 7.48
C ILE A 44 8.13 9.65 6.50
N ALA A 45 9.26 10.24 6.86
CA ALA A 45 9.82 11.40 6.19
C ALA A 45 10.14 11.14 4.70
N THR A 46 10.54 9.92 4.33
CA THR A 46 10.91 9.56 2.95
C THR A 46 9.74 9.65 1.96
N ILE A 47 8.50 9.56 2.44
CA ILE A 47 7.29 9.57 1.59
C ILE A 47 6.34 10.72 1.91
N GLU A 48 6.59 11.48 2.97
CA GLU A 48 5.75 12.58 3.41
C GLU A 48 5.58 13.66 2.33
N SER A 49 6.63 13.93 1.53
CA SER A 49 6.54 14.90 0.43
C SER A 49 5.52 14.53 -0.65
N ILE A 50 5.16 13.25 -0.76
CA ILE A 50 4.14 12.76 -1.70
C ILE A 50 2.77 12.70 -1.03
N PHE A 51 2.68 12.05 0.15
CA PHE A 51 1.40 11.81 0.79
C PHE A 51 0.82 13.04 1.49
N GLN A 52 1.65 13.88 2.14
CA GLN A 52 1.26 15.14 2.76
C GLN A 52 0.00 15.02 3.67
N GLY A 53 -0.13 13.90 4.39
CA GLY A 53 -1.30 13.60 5.23
C GLY A 53 -2.61 13.30 4.48
N TYR A 54 -2.57 13.00 3.18
CA TYR A 54 -3.72 12.55 2.39
C TYR A 54 -3.68 11.04 2.17
N GLY A 55 -4.84 10.49 1.76
CA GLY A 55 -5.02 9.06 1.59
C GLY A 55 -5.22 8.31 2.91
N VAL A 56 -5.84 7.13 2.83
CA VAL A 56 -6.33 6.40 4.01
C VAL A 56 -5.23 5.94 5.00
N ILE A 57 -4.00 5.69 4.54
CA ILE A 57 -2.92 5.17 5.39
C ILE A 57 -2.26 6.28 6.23
N PHE A 58 -2.03 7.46 5.63
CA PHE A 58 -1.26 8.55 6.25
C PHE A 58 -2.12 9.72 6.74
N ALA A 59 -3.44 9.70 6.49
CA ALA A 59 -4.34 10.69 7.05
C ALA A 59 -4.49 10.56 8.58
N ASN A 60 -4.84 11.67 9.21
CA ASN A 60 -5.20 11.78 10.63
C ASN A 60 -6.60 12.39 10.80
N GLY A 61 -7.14 12.33 12.01
CA GLY A 61 -8.38 13.02 12.39
C GLY A 61 -9.61 12.55 11.59
N GLU A 62 -10.49 13.49 11.25
CA GLU A 62 -11.76 13.18 10.57
C GLU A 62 -11.54 12.63 9.15
N ARG A 63 -10.54 13.14 8.43
CA ARG A 63 -10.12 12.61 7.12
C ARG A 63 -9.87 11.11 7.19
N TRP A 64 -9.08 10.66 8.17
CA TRP A 64 -8.80 9.23 8.33
C TRP A 64 -10.06 8.43 8.62
N LYS A 65 -10.94 8.92 9.51
CA LYS A 65 -12.20 8.24 9.86
C LYS A 65 -13.10 8.08 8.63
N ILE A 66 -13.27 9.13 7.84
CA ILE A 66 -14.09 9.13 6.62
C ILE A 66 -13.51 8.17 5.58
N LEU A 67 -12.23 8.35 5.23
CA LEU A 67 -11.58 7.53 4.20
C LEU A 67 -11.50 6.06 4.62
N ARG A 68 -11.18 5.75 5.88
CA ARG A 68 -11.15 4.37 6.37
C ARG A 68 -12.53 3.72 6.31
N ARG A 69 -13.56 4.42 6.78
CA ARG A 69 -14.94 3.89 6.75
C ARG A 69 -15.38 3.62 5.33
N PHE A 70 -15.13 4.56 4.42
CA PHE A 70 -15.41 4.39 3.00
C PHE A 70 -14.64 3.22 2.41
N SER A 71 -13.31 3.18 2.58
CA SER A 71 -12.49 2.13 1.99
C SER A 71 -12.89 0.74 2.45
N LEU A 72 -13.16 0.55 3.75
CA LEU A 72 -13.60 -0.74 4.29
C LEU A 72 -14.97 -1.15 3.75
N ALA A 73 -15.93 -0.22 3.68
CA ALA A 73 -17.25 -0.51 3.13
C ALA A 73 -17.14 -0.90 1.65
N THR A 74 -16.47 -0.08 0.85
CA THR A 74 -16.31 -0.29 -0.59
C THR A 74 -15.55 -1.59 -0.89
N MET A 75 -14.43 -1.86 -0.22
CA MET A 75 -13.70 -3.13 -0.42
C MET A 75 -14.58 -4.34 -0.09
N ARG A 76 -15.39 -4.29 0.96
CA ARG A 76 -16.32 -5.37 1.33
C ARG A 76 -17.45 -5.53 0.30
N ASP A 77 -17.93 -4.43 -0.28
CA ASP A 77 -18.96 -4.46 -1.30
C ASP A 77 -18.44 -5.10 -2.59
N PHE A 78 -17.18 -4.83 -2.97
CA PHE A 78 -16.47 -5.51 -4.06
C PHE A 78 -15.87 -6.87 -3.69
N GLY A 79 -16.32 -7.45 -2.57
CA GLY A 79 -16.09 -8.86 -2.28
C GLY A 79 -15.02 -9.17 -1.25
N MET A 80 -14.30 -8.18 -0.70
CA MET A 80 -13.31 -8.44 0.34
C MET A 80 -13.97 -9.11 1.56
N GLY A 81 -13.50 -10.30 1.93
CA GLY A 81 -14.10 -11.13 2.97
C GLY A 81 -15.37 -11.87 2.54
N LYS A 82 -15.67 -11.92 1.24
CA LYS A 82 -16.77 -12.70 0.63
C LYS A 82 -16.22 -13.67 -0.40
N ARG A 83 -17.07 -14.62 -0.82
CA ARG A 83 -16.76 -15.65 -1.83
C ARG A 83 -16.27 -15.08 -3.17
N SER A 84 -16.71 -13.88 -3.55
CA SER A 84 -16.30 -13.28 -4.84
C SER A 84 -14.82 -12.88 -4.90
N VAL A 85 -14.17 -12.50 -3.78
CA VAL A 85 -12.70 -12.30 -3.78
C VAL A 85 -11.97 -13.63 -3.70
N GLU A 86 -12.53 -14.63 -3.02
CA GLU A 86 -11.98 -15.99 -3.04
C GLU A 86 -11.91 -16.53 -4.48
N GLU A 87 -12.98 -16.37 -5.26
CA GLU A 87 -13.02 -16.75 -6.68
C GLU A 87 -11.92 -16.03 -7.50
N ARG A 88 -11.74 -14.71 -7.30
CA ARG A 88 -10.65 -13.95 -7.93
C ARG A 88 -9.27 -14.45 -7.54
N ILE A 89 -9.08 -14.84 -6.27
CA ILE A 89 -7.81 -15.42 -5.79
C ILE A 89 -7.57 -16.79 -6.42
N GLN A 90 -8.60 -17.62 -6.54
CA GLN A 90 -8.51 -18.93 -7.18
C GLN A 90 -8.18 -18.81 -8.68
N GLU A 91 -8.83 -17.89 -9.39
CA GLU A 91 -8.53 -17.58 -10.79
C GLU A 91 -7.07 -17.14 -10.96
N GLU A 92 -6.60 -16.20 -10.13
CA GLU A 92 -5.22 -15.72 -10.19
C GLU A 92 -4.21 -16.82 -9.82
N ALA A 93 -4.54 -17.70 -8.88
CA ALA A 93 -3.73 -18.86 -8.54
C ALA A 93 -3.64 -19.88 -9.69
N GLN A 94 -4.73 -20.08 -10.44
CA GLN A 94 -4.72 -20.91 -11.65
C GLN A 94 -3.79 -20.31 -12.71
N CYS A 95 -3.88 -19.01 -12.96
CA CYS A 95 -2.96 -18.31 -13.86
C CYS A 95 -1.49 -18.45 -13.44
N LEU A 96 -1.20 -18.33 -12.13
CA LEU A 96 0.15 -18.53 -11.60
C LEU A 96 0.66 -19.94 -11.87
N VAL A 97 -0.15 -20.97 -11.60
CA VAL A 97 0.23 -22.37 -11.83
C VAL A 97 0.51 -22.63 -13.31
N GLU A 98 -0.28 -22.07 -14.21
CA GLU A 98 -0.04 -22.16 -15.65
C GLU A 98 1.28 -21.51 -16.06
N GLU A 99 1.60 -20.34 -15.52
CA GLU A 99 2.86 -19.64 -15.80
C GLU A 99 4.07 -20.38 -15.22
N LEU A 100 3.95 -20.92 -14.00
CA LEU A 100 4.99 -21.76 -13.42
C LEU A 100 5.22 -23.05 -14.23
N ARG A 101 4.18 -23.69 -14.76
CA ARG A 101 4.31 -24.87 -15.63
C ARG A 101 5.10 -24.58 -16.91
N LYS A 102 4.98 -23.36 -17.47
CA LYS A 102 5.73 -22.94 -18.67
C LYS A 102 7.25 -22.90 -18.44
N SER A 103 7.69 -22.70 -17.19
CA SER A 103 9.12 -22.70 -16.84
C SER A 103 9.78 -24.08 -16.94
N LYS A 104 8.99 -25.17 -16.99
CA LYS A 104 9.48 -26.57 -17.09
C LYS A 104 10.58 -26.94 -16.08
N GLY A 105 10.51 -26.38 -14.86
CA GLY A 105 11.47 -26.65 -13.80
C GLY A 105 12.80 -25.88 -13.92
N ALA A 106 12.89 -24.91 -14.83
CA ALA A 106 14.03 -24.00 -14.89
C ALA A 106 14.14 -23.16 -13.61
N LEU A 107 15.36 -22.79 -13.23
CA LEU A 107 15.60 -21.84 -12.15
C LEU A 107 14.98 -20.50 -12.51
N LEU A 108 14.17 -19.95 -11.60
CA LEU A 108 13.48 -18.68 -11.77
C LEU A 108 13.49 -17.90 -10.45
N ASP A 109 13.58 -16.58 -10.54
CA ASP A 109 13.29 -15.69 -9.42
C ASP A 109 11.79 -15.43 -9.37
N PRO A 110 11.07 -15.89 -8.33
CA PRO A 110 9.61 -15.76 -8.26
C PRO A 110 9.15 -14.36 -7.83
N THR A 111 10.06 -13.42 -7.57
CA THR A 111 9.75 -12.08 -7.06
C THR A 111 8.66 -11.39 -7.90
N PHE A 112 8.83 -11.36 -9.22
CA PHE A 112 7.86 -10.71 -10.11
C PHE A 112 6.53 -11.45 -10.19
N LEU A 113 6.53 -12.78 -10.18
CA LEU A 113 5.27 -13.56 -10.21
C LEU A 113 4.45 -13.28 -8.94
N PHE A 114 5.09 -13.27 -7.78
CA PHE A 114 4.41 -12.99 -6.52
C PHE A 114 3.93 -11.54 -6.40
N GLN A 115 4.65 -10.58 -6.99
CA GLN A 115 4.16 -9.20 -7.12
C GLN A 115 2.96 -9.14 -8.07
N CYS A 116 3.04 -9.73 -9.27
CA CYS A 116 1.95 -9.75 -10.24
C CYS A 116 0.65 -10.30 -9.65
N ILE A 117 0.67 -11.48 -9.00
CA ILE A 117 -0.54 -12.08 -8.46
C ILE A 117 -1.14 -11.23 -7.34
N THR A 118 -0.33 -10.72 -6.41
CA THR A 118 -0.83 -9.94 -5.27
C THR A 118 -1.37 -8.58 -5.72
N SER A 119 -0.69 -7.95 -6.66
CA SER A 119 -1.16 -6.74 -7.33
C SER A 119 -2.45 -6.95 -8.10
N ASN A 120 -2.58 -8.05 -8.87
CA ASN A 120 -3.78 -8.30 -9.67
C ASN A 120 -5.04 -8.45 -8.82
N ILE A 121 -4.94 -9.04 -7.63
CA ILE A 121 -6.07 -9.07 -6.70
C ILE A 121 -6.53 -7.66 -6.36
N ILE A 122 -5.60 -6.78 -5.98
CA ILE A 122 -5.92 -5.38 -5.66
C ILE A 122 -6.40 -4.61 -6.89
N CYS A 123 -5.74 -4.76 -8.04
CA CYS A 123 -6.14 -4.11 -9.29
C CYS A 123 -7.56 -4.49 -9.68
N SER A 124 -7.95 -5.76 -9.51
CA SER A 124 -9.29 -6.22 -9.85
C SER A 124 -10.38 -5.58 -8.98
N ILE A 125 -10.06 -5.20 -7.73
CA ILE A 125 -10.97 -4.53 -6.79
C ILE A 125 -10.97 -3.01 -7.01
N VAL A 126 -9.80 -2.46 -7.32
CA VAL A 126 -9.57 -1.01 -7.35
C VAL A 126 -9.82 -0.41 -8.73
N PHE A 127 -9.34 -1.06 -9.79
CA PHE A 127 -9.45 -0.64 -11.19
C PHE A 127 -10.44 -1.47 -12.01
N GLY A 128 -11.07 -2.49 -11.40
CA GLY A 128 -12.01 -3.38 -12.09
C GLY A 128 -11.39 -4.35 -13.09
N GLU A 129 -10.06 -4.35 -13.25
CA GLU A 129 -9.34 -5.16 -14.25
C GLU A 129 -8.10 -5.87 -13.68
N ARG A 130 -7.70 -6.99 -14.29
CA ARG A 130 -6.40 -7.64 -14.06
C ARG A 130 -5.46 -7.28 -15.20
N PHE A 131 -4.17 -7.20 -14.91
CA PHE A 131 -3.13 -6.98 -15.91
C PHE A 131 -2.49 -8.31 -16.33
N ASP A 132 -2.13 -8.40 -17.60
CA ASP A 132 -1.34 -9.52 -18.13
C ASP A 132 0.08 -9.48 -17.53
N TYR A 133 0.66 -10.63 -17.22
CA TYR A 133 2.00 -10.72 -16.61
C TYR A 133 3.11 -10.19 -17.53
N LYS A 134 2.83 -10.00 -18.82
CA LYS A 134 3.74 -9.45 -19.83
C LYS A 134 3.44 -8.00 -20.16
N ASP A 135 2.42 -7.40 -19.55
CA ASP A 135 2.12 -5.98 -19.74
C ASP A 135 3.30 -5.13 -19.24
N ARG A 136 3.94 -4.41 -20.16
CA ARG A 136 5.14 -3.62 -19.85
C ARG A 136 4.85 -2.43 -18.93
N GLN A 137 3.66 -1.84 -19.02
CA GLN A 137 3.29 -0.72 -18.14
C GLN A 137 3.06 -1.23 -16.72
N PHE A 138 2.38 -2.37 -16.58
CA PHE A 138 2.16 -3.01 -15.28
C PHE A 138 3.47 -3.45 -14.64
N LEU A 139 4.33 -4.15 -15.38
CA LEU A 139 5.65 -4.57 -14.88
C LEU A 139 6.52 -3.40 -14.43
N ARG A 140 6.50 -2.28 -15.16
CA ARG A 140 7.20 -1.06 -14.76
C ARG A 140 6.65 -0.48 -13.46
N LEU A 141 5.34 -0.56 -13.26
CA LEU A 141 4.69 -0.11 -12.02
C LEU A 141 5.13 -0.95 -10.82
N LEU A 142 5.17 -2.28 -10.97
CA LEU A 142 5.62 -3.21 -9.94
C LEU A 142 7.10 -3.00 -9.58
N ASP A 143 7.95 -2.82 -10.59
CA ASP A 143 9.37 -2.50 -10.39
C ASP A 143 9.54 -1.18 -9.61
N MET A 144 8.76 -0.15 -9.93
CA MET A 144 8.78 1.11 -9.16
C MET A 144 8.32 0.91 -7.71
N PHE A 145 7.35 0.05 -7.42
CA PHE A 145 6.97 -0.29 -6.05
C PHE A 145 8.08 -1.00 -5.31
N TYR A 146 8.65 -2.04 -5.92
CA TYR A 146 9.77 -2.81 -5.36
C TYR A 146 10.97 -1.91 -5.03
N GLN A 147 11.38 -1.09 -5.99
CA GLN A 147 12.48 -0.15 -5.82
C GLN A 147 12.16 0.86 -4.72
N THR A 148 10.94 1.41 -4.69
CA THR A 148 10.54 2.37 -3.66
C THR A 148 10.62 1.75 -2.27
N PHE A 149 10.10 0.53 -2.09
CA PHE A 149 10.17 -0.17 -0.81
C PHE A 149 11.60 -0.47 -0.37
N THR A 150 12.45 -0.91 -1.31
CA THR A 150 13.88 -1.16 -1.08
C THR A 150 14.61 0.12 -0.67
N LEU A 151 14.34 1.25 -1.35
CA LEU A 151 14.97 2.53 -1.08
C LEU A 151 14.53 3.12 0.27
N ILE A 152 13.25 3.02 0.61
CA ILE A 152 12.74 3.43 1.93
C ILE A 152 13.42 2.63 3.04
N SER A 153 13.61 1.33 2.84
CA SER A 153 14.23 0.42 3.81
C SER A 153 15.76 0.50 3.87
N SER A 154 16.39 1.24 2.95
CA SER A 154 17.85 1.34 2.84
C SER A 154 18.48 2.13 4.00
N PHE A 155 19.81 1.98 4.17
CA PHE A 155 20.56 2.81 5.12
C PHE A 155 20.34 4.30 4.89
N TYR A 156 20.36 4.75 3.63
CA TYR A 156 20.06 6.14 3.31
C TYR A 156 18.63 6.53 3.71
N GLY A 157 17.64 5.66 3.48
CA GLY A 157 16.26 5.89 3.89
C GLY A 157 16.13 6.11 5.40
N GLN A 158 16.83 5.30 6.20
CA GLN A 158 16.90 5.48 7.65
C GLN A 158 17.59 6.79 8.04
N ILE A 159 18.72 7.13 7.42
CA ILE A 159 19.42 8.41 7.66
C ILE A 159 18.53 9.61 7.28
N PHE A 160 17.76 9.50 6.20
CA PHE A 160 16.80 10.51 5.80
C PHE A 160 15.68 10.67 6.83
N GLU A 161 15.21 9.59 7.46
CA GLU A 161 14.22 9.67 8.54
C GLU A 161 14.73 10.48 9.75
N LEU A 162 16.03 10.43 10.06
CA LEU A 162 16.62 11.22 11.16
C LEU A 162 16.86 12.69 10.78
N PHE A 163 17.24 12.96 9.54
CA PHE A 163 17.79 14.27 9.12
C PHE A 163 17.13 14.85 7.87
N SER A 164 15.85 14.53 7.62
CA SER A 164 15.09 14.96 6.44
C SER A 164 15.09 16.48 6.24
N ASP A 165 15.01 17.24 7.33
CA ASP A 165 15.03 18.70 7.31
C ASP A 165 16.27 19.30 6.66
N PHE A 166 17.40 18.59 6.73
CA PHE A 166 18.65 18.99 6.10
C PHE A 166 18.86 18.29 4.75
N LEU A 167 18.66 16.97 4.70
CA LEU A 167 18.99 16.17 3.52
C LEU A 167 18.07 16.41 2.32
N LYS A 168 16.85 16.93 2.53
CA LYS A 168 15.91 17.26 1.43
C LYS A 168 16.48 18.25 0.41
N TYR A 169 17.45 19.07 0.80
CA TYR A 169 18.09 20.06 -0.09
C TYR A 169 19.19 19.46 -0.98
N PHE A 170 19.70 18.27 -0.63
CA PHE A 170 20.80 17.60 -1.34
C PHE A 170 20.27 16.54 -2.30
N PRO A 171 21.08 16.08 -3.28
CA PRO A 171 20.74 14.89 -4.06
C PRO A 171 20.73 13.63 -3.18
N GLY A 172 19.91 12.64 -3.55
CA GLY A 172 19.86 11.36 -2.86
C GLY A 172 18.67 10.50 -3.27
N THR A 173 18.57 9.29 -2.69
CA THR A 173 17.55 8.31 -3.08
C THR A 173 16.13 8.74 -2.75
N HIS A 174 15.94 9.68 -1.82
CA HIS A 174 14.63 10.31 -1.55
C HIS A 174 14.04 10.98 -2.80
N ARG A 175 14.87 11.53 -3.70
CA ARG A 175 14.40 12.09 -4.98
C ARG A 175 13.96 11.00 -5.96
N GLN A 176 14.61 9.83 -5.93
CA GLN A 176 14.20 8.68 -6.73
C GLN A 176 12.87 8.10 -6.24
N ILE A 177 12.70 7.98 -4.92
CA ILE A 177 11.42 7.60 -4.29
C ILE A 177 10.30 8.55 -4.74
N TYR A 178 10.55 9.87 -4.65
CA TYR A 178 9.61 10.88 -5.11
C TYR A 178 9.23 10.71 -6.59
N LYS A 179 10.23 10.52 -7.47
CA LYS A 179 10.02 10.31 -8.91
C LYS A 179 9.18 9.05 -9.19
N ASN A 180 9.51 7.93 -8.56
CA ASN A 180 8.77 6.67 -8.71
C ASN A 180 7.30 6.85 -8.31
N LEU A 181 7.05 7.44 -7.13
CA LEU A 181 5.69 7.66 -6.63
C LEU A 181 4.91 8.68 -7.47
N GLN A 182 5.57 9.70 -8.03
CA GLN A 182 4.93 10.60 -8.98
C GLN A 182 4.50 9.90 -10.27
N GLU A 183 5.34 9.01 -10.80
CA GLU A 183 5.02 8.25 -12.01
C GLU A 183 3.86 7.29 -11.77
N ILE A 184 3.85 6.61 -10.61
CA ILE A 184 2.71 5.78 -10.17
C ILE A 184 1.44 6.62 -10.02
N ASN A 185 1.51 7.78 -9.37
CA ASN A 185 0.37 8.69 -9.24
C ASN A 185 -0.16 9.15 -10.60
N THR A 186 0.72 9.37 -11.56
CA THR A 186 0.36 9.71 -12.93
C THR A 186 -0.42 8.56 -13.58
N PHE A 187 0.04 7.31 -13.45
CA PHE A 187 -0.69 6.14 -13.93
C PHE A 187 -2.08 6.03 -13.30
N ILE A 188 -2.18 6.17 -11.98
CA ILE A 188 -3.44 6.14 -11.24
C ILE A 188 -4.37 7.26 -11.73
N GLY A 189 -3.85 8.47 -11.92
CA GLY A 189 -4.61 9.61 -12.44
C GLY A 189 -5.22 9.35 -13.81
N HIS A 190 -4.45 8.78 -14.75
CA HIS A 190 -4.97 8.39 -16.06
C HIS A 190 -6.08 7.33 -15.94
N SER A 191 -5.93 6.37 -15.02
CA SER A 191 -6.98 5.38 -14.76
C SER A 191 -8.25 6.06 -14.23
N VAL A 192 -8.14 6.97 -13.27
CA VAL A 192 -9.29 7.73 -12.73
C VAL A 192 -10.02 8.51 -13.83
N GLU A 193 -9.31 9.14 -14.75
CA GLU A 193 -9.94 9.88 -15.86
C GLU A 193 -10.63 8.95 -16.87
N LYS A 194 -10.06 7.76 -17.15
CA LYS A 194 -10.76 6.73 -17.94
C LYS A 194 -12.07 6.29 -17.27
N HIS A 195 -12.05 6.11 -15.94
CA HIS A 195 -13.24 5.74 -15.18
C HIS A 195 -14.28 6.85 -15.24
N ARG A 196 -13.88 8.11 -15.04
CA ARG A 196 -14.75 9.29 -15.15
C ARG A 196 -15.44 9.37 -16.52
N ALA A 197 -14.71 9.11 -17.61
CA ALA A 197 -15.26 9.15 -18.97
C ALA A 197 -16.30 8.06 -19.26
N THR A 198 -16.27 6.96 -18.52
CA THR A 198 -17.11 5.76 -18.73
C THR A 198 -18.00 5.46 -17.51
N LEU A 199 -18.16 6.42 -16.60
CA LEU A 199 -18.85 6.23 -15.34
C LEU A 199 -20.35 6.04 -15.57
N ASP A 200 -20.89 4.90 -15.12
CA ASP A 200 -22.32 4.65 -15.04
C ASP A 200 -22.79 4.74 -13.58
N PRO A 201 -23.60 5.77 -13.23
CA PRO A 201 -24.12 5.92 -11.87
C PRO A 201 -25.00 4.77 -11.36
N SER A 202 -25.54 3.94 -12.27
CA SER A 202 -26.42 2.83 -11.92
C SER A 202 -25.64 1.54 -11.60
N SER A 203 -24.40 1.42 -12.08
CA SER A 203 -23.62 0.18 -12.00
C SER A 203 -22.14 0.46 -11.76
N PRO A 204 -21.72 0.85 -10.53
CA PRO A 204 -20.32 1.08 -10.22
C PRO A 204 -19.50 -0.20 -10.38
N ARG A 205 -18.41 -0.13 -11.15
CA ARG A 205 -17.60 -1.31 -11.50
C ARG A 205 -16.60 -1.69 -10.40
N ASP A 206 -16.10 -0.71 -9.68
CA ASP A 206 -14.96 -0.84 -8.77
C ASP A 206 -14.90 0.29 -7.72
N PHE A 207 -13.80 0.31 -6.98
CA PHE A 207 -13.51 1.32 -5.98
C PHE A 207 -13.51 2.75 -6.54
N ILE A 208 -12.93 2.97 -7.73
CA ILE A 208 -12.81 4.28 -8.34
C ILE A 208 -14.20 4.83 -8.66
N ASP A 209 -15.03 4.06 -9.35
CA ASP A 209 -16.40 4.45 -9.68
C ASP A 209 -17.19 4.81 -8.42
N SER A 210 -17.11 3.97 -7.39
CA SER A 210 -17.79 4.20 -6.12
C SER A 210 -17.34 5.49 -5.43
N TYR A 211 -16.04 5.80 -5.50
CA TYR A 211 -15.50 7.04 -4.96
C TYR A 211 -15.93 8.25 -5.79
N LEU A 212 -15.91 8.15 -7.12
CA LEU A 212 -16.36 9.21 -8.02
C LEU A 212 -17.84 9.54 -7.80
N LEU A 213 -18.70 8.54 -7.63
CA LEU A 213 -20.11 8.74 -7.30
C LEU A 213 -20.29 9.36 -5.91
N ARG A 214 -19.45 9.01 -4.93
CA ARG A 214 -19.47 9.65 -3.62
C ARG A 214 -19.06 11.12 -3.70
N MET A 215 -18.02 11.41 -4.47
CA MET A 215 -17.53 12.77 -4.72
C MET A 215 -18.61 13.63 -5.39
N GLU A 216 -19.36 13.08 -6.36
CA GLU A 216 -20.48 13.78 -7.00
C GLU A 216 -21.63 14.06 -6.02
N LYS A 217 -21.93 13.11 -5.12
CA LYS A 217 -22.95 13.30 -4.06
C LYS A 217 -22.56 14.37 -3.05
N GLU A 218 -21.27 14.56 -2.80
CA GLU A 218 -20.74 15.54 -1.83
C GLU A 218 -20.28 16.86 -2.45
N LYS A 219 -20.52 17.09 -3.75
CA LYS A 219 -20.04 18.29 -4.46
C LYS A 219 -20.47 19.63 -3.85
N SER A 220 -21.60 19.66 -3.13
CA SER A 220 -22.11 20.86 -2.45
C SER A 220 -21.42 21.12 -1.10
N ASN A 221 -20.69 20.15 -0.54
CA ASN A 221 -19.97 20.28 0.72
C ASN A 221 -18.52 20.73 0.46
N VAL A 222 -18.23 22.00 0.73
CA VAL A 222 -16.89 22.60 0.57
C VAL A 222 -15.84 21.95 1.48
N HIS A 223 -16.26 21.34 2.59
CA HIS A 223 -15.38 20.67 3.56
C HIS A 223 -15.32 19.15 3.37
N THR A 224 -15.73 18.64 2.21
CA THR A 224 -15.66 17.20 1.93
C THR A 224 -14.22 16.70 1.86
N GLU A 225 -14.00 15.50 2.37
CA GLU A 225 -12.74 14.76 2.21
C GLU A 225 -12.72 13.93 0.91
N PHE A 226 -13.85 13.85 0.20
CA PHE A 226 -13.95 13.20 -1.10
C PHE A 226 -13.55 14.17 -2.20
N HIS A 227 -12.24 14.30 -2.43
CA HIS A 227 -11.68 15.07 -3.54
C HIS A 227 -10.58 14.31 -4.27
N HIS A 228 -10.15 14.82 -5.42
CA HIS A 228 -9.23 14.14 -6.34
C HIS A 228 -7.92 13.70 -5.68
N GLN A 229 -7.27 14.58 -4.91
CA GLN A 229 -6.02 14.24 -4.22
C GLN A 229 -6.16 13.07 -3.24
N ASN A 230 -7.24 13.04 -2.44
CA ASN A 230 -7.51 11.92 -1.53
C ASN A 230 -7.83 10.63 -2.29
N LEU A 231 -8.49 10.72 -3.46
CA LEU A 231 -8.72 9.56 -4.32
C LEU A 231 -7.39 8.96 -4.77
N ILE A 232 -6.56 9.74 -5.46
CA ILE A 232 -5.27 9.26 -5.99
C ILE A 232 -4.40 8.64 -4.90
N LEU A 233 -4.25 9.33 -3.76
CA LEU A 233 -3.39 8.85 -2.68
C LEU A 233 -4.00 7.70 -1.88
N THR A 234 -5.34 7.55 -1.87
CA THR A 234 -5.99 6.34 -1.34
C THR A 234 -5.75 5.15 -2.26
N LEU A 235 -5.87 5.32 -3.58
CA LEU A 235 -5.59 4.27 -4.56
C LEU A 235 -4.11 3.83 -4.48
N LEU A 236 -3.18 4.79 -4.43
CA LEU A 236 -1.76 4.54 -4.23
C LEU A 236 -1.53 3.74 -2.94
N SER A 237 -2.17 4.15 -1.84
CA SER A 237 -2.06 3.49 -0.54
C SER A 237 -2.51 2.02 -0.60
N LEU A 238 -3.70 1.76 -1.16
CA LEU A 238 -4.26 0.41 -1.27
C LEU A 238 -3.37 -0.48 -2.15
N PHE A 239 -2.89 0.06 -3.26
CA PHE A 239 -2.08 -0.67 -4.20
C PHE A 239 -0.69 -1.01 -3.64
N PHE A 240 -0.03 -0.03 -3.03
CA PHE A 240 1.27 -0.22 -2.39
C PHE A 240 1.19 -1.23 -1.25
N ALA A 241 0.21 -1.06 -0.35
CA ALA A 241 0.06 -1.91 0.82
C ALA A 241 -0.29 -3.36 0.47
N GLY A 242 -1.20 -3.57 -0.50
CA GLY A 242 -1.64 -4.92 -0.85
C GLY A 242 -0.67 -5.71 -1.73
N THR A 243 0.22 -5.03 -2.46
CA THR A 243 1.22 -5.66 -3.33
C THR A 243 2.46 -6.10 -2.56
N GLU A 244 3.20 -5.15 -1.98
CA GLU A 244 4.58 -5.40 -1.58
C GLU A 244 4.67 -6.27 -0.32
N THR A 245 3.73 -6.11 0.62
CA THR A 245 3.71 -6.87 1.88
C THR A 245 3.39 -8.35 1.64
N SER A 246 2.33 -8.63 0.88
CA SER A 246 1.88 -9.98 0.54
C SER A 246 2.90 -10.70 -0.32
N SER A 247 3.43 -10.04 -1.36
CA SER A 247 4.44 -10.64 -2.24
C SER A 247 5.74 -10.94 -1.48
N THR A 248 6.20 -10.03 -0.63
CA THR A 248 7.37 -10.28 0.24
C THR A 248 7.13 -11.45 1.19
N THR A 249 5.94 -11.54 1.78
CA THR A 249 5.58 -12.68 2.65
C THR A 249 5.63 -14.00 1.89
N LEU A 250 5.10 -14.06 0.67
CA LEU A 250 5.20 -15.24 -0.19
C LEU A 250 6.66 -15.59 -0.51
N ARG A 251 7.48 -14.60 -0.89
CA ARG A 251 8.92 -14.80 -1.16
C ARG A 251 9.63 -15.44 0.04
N TYR A 252 9.39 -14.91 1.24
CA TYR A 252 9.92 -15.49 2.47
C TYR A 252 9.35 -16.88 2.75
N GLY A 253 8.05 -17.09 2.55
CA GLY A 253 7.39 -18.40 2.73
C GLY A 253 8.04 -19.50 1.88
N PHE A 254 8.22 -19.25 0.58
CA PHE A 254 8.89 -20.20 -0.31
C PHE A 254 10.37 -20.39 0.03
N LEU A 255 11.09 -19.31 0.40
CA LEU A 255 12.48 -19.42 0.85
C LEU A 255 12.60 -20.29 2.12
N LEU A 256 11.64 -20.17 3.04
CA LEU A 256 11.57 -21.00 4.25
C LEU A 256 11.24 -22.46 3.92
N MET A 257 10.32 -22.72 2.97
CA MET A 257 10.03 -24.07 2.49
C MET A 257 11.26 -24.74 1.86
N LEU A 258 12.08 -23.99 1.11
CA LEU A 258 13.36 -24.48 0.59
C LEU A 258 14.35 -24.81 1.71
N LYS A 259 14.39 -24.00 2.78
CA LYS A 259 15.26 -24.23 3.95
C LYS A 259 14.78 -25.42 4.80
N TYR A 260 13.48 -25.64 4.89
CA TYR A 260 12.84 -26.67 5.70
C TYR A 260 11.96 -27.59 4.84
N PRO A 261 12.56 -28.45 4.01
CA PRO A 261 11.81 -29.25 3.02
C PRO A 261 10.87 -30.29 3.63
N HIS A 262 10.98 -30.59 4.92
CA HIS A 262 10.09 -31.52 5.64
C HIS A 262 8.77 -30.87 6.09
N VAL A 263 8.65 -29.54 5.98
CA VAL A 263 7.42 -28.79 6.27
C VAL A 263 6.56 -28.62 5.02
N ALA A 264 7.18 -28.71 3.83
CA ALA A 264 6.55 -28.54 2.53
C ALA A 264 5.71 -29.75 2.11
#